data_AF-A0A0F8M765-F1
#
_entry.id   AF-A0A0F8M765-F1
#
_cell.length_a   1.000
_cell.length_b   1.000
_cell.length_c   1.000
_cell.angle_alpha   90.00
_cell.angle_beta   90.00
_cell.angle_gamma   90.00
#
_symmetry.space_group_name_H-M   'P 1'
#
loop_
_entity.id
_entity.type
_entity.pdbx_description
1 polymer ?
#
loop_
_entity_poly.entity_id
_entity_poly.type
_entity_poly.pdbx_seq_one_letter_code
_entity_poly.pdbx_strand_id
1 'polypeptide(L)' 'MTGRPEREEVWDYPLEAVREAVVNAVCHRDYTIMSQIEIRIYDNELIVWSPGGLPPGLTL' A
#
# COMPACT_ATOMS: atom_id res chain seq x y z
N MET A 1 -26.57 -7.16 -28.77
CA MET A 1 -26.58 -6.99 -27.30
C MET A 1 -26.41 -8.36 -26.68
N THR A 2 -25.17 -8.77 -26.39
CA THR A 2 -24.86 -10.08 -25.78
C THR A 2 -25.13 -10.00 -24.29
N GLY A 3 -26.28 -10.53 -23.88
CA GLY A 3 -26.77 -10.50 -22.50
C GLY A 3 -26.13 -11.55 -21.60
N ARG A 4 -25.07 -11.17 -20.88
CA ARG A 4 -24.71 -11.80 -19.61
C ARG A 4 -24.57 -10.69 -18.58
N PRO A 5 -25.38 -10.63 -17.52
CA PRO A 5 -25.10 -9.77 -16.37
C PRO A 5 -23.88 -10.37 -15.66
N GLU A 6 -22.69 -10.03 -16.14
CA GLU A 6 -21.44 -10.37 -15.46
C GLU A 6 -21.27 -9.40 -14.30
N ARG A 7 -21.08 -9.93 -13.09
CA ARG A 7 -20.80 -9.11 -11.92
C ARG A 7 -19.40 -8.52 -12.10
N GLU A 8 -19.32 -7.21 -12.20
CA GLU A 8 -18.04 -6.53 -12.10
C GLU A 8 -17.54 -6.62 -10.65
N GLU A 9 -16.44 -7.33 -10.44
CA GLU A 9 -15.73 -7.32 -9.16
C GLU A 9 -14.93 -6.02 -9.05
N VAL A 10 -15.49 -5.07 -8.30
CA VAL A 10 -14.82 -3.81 -7.99
C VAL A 10 -14.19 -3.94 -6.61
N TRP A 11 -12.87 -3.74 -6.55
CA TRP A 11 -12.12 -3.69 -5.30
C TRP A 11 -12.27 -2.34 -4.62
N ASP A 12 -12.25 -2.33 -3.28
CA ASP A 12 -12.30 -1.09 -2.49
C ASP A 12 -11.12 -0.15 -2.78
N TYR A 13 -9.99 -0.72 -3.20
CA TYR A 13 -8.77 0.01 -3.56
C TYR A 13 -8.22 -0.49 -4.91
N PRO A 14 -7.60 0.39 -5.72
CA PRO A 14 -6.87 -0.03 -6.90
C PRO A 14 -5.74 -1.00 -6.51
N LEU A 15 -5.84 -2.26 -6.94
CA LEU A 15 -4.88 -3.31 -6.57
C LEU A 15 -3.43 -2.93 -6.95
N GLU A 16 -3.25 -2.16 -8.02
CA GLU A 16 -1.93 -1.70 -8.44
C GLU A 16 -1.31 -0.71 -7.45
N ALA A 17 -2.11 0.22 -6.91
CA ALA A 17 -1.65 1.18 -5.91
C ALA A 17 -1.29 0.46 -4.60
N VAL A 18 -2.10 -0.51 -4.18
CA VAL A 18 -1.82 -1.32 -2.97
C VAL A 18 -0.52 -2.11 -3.14
N ARG A 19 -0.34 -2.78 -4.29
CA ARG A 19 0.89 -3.51 -4.60
C ARG A 19 2.11 -2.59 -4.55
N GLU A 20 2.04 -1.43 -5.19
CA GLU A 20 3.14 -0.47 -5.23
C GLU A 20 3.48 0.07 -3.83
N ALA A 21 2.46 0.41 -3.03
CA ALA A 21 2.67 0.86 -1.66
C ALA A 21 3.37 -0.19 -0.80
N VAL A 22 2.97 -1.47 -0.92
CA VAL A 22 3.61 -2.58 -0.20
C VAL A 22 5.04 -2.83 -0.69
N VAL A 23 5.27 -2.81 -2.00
CA VAL A 23 6.62 -2.96 -2.57
C VAL A 23 7.54 -1.85 -2.07
N ASN A 24 7.09 -0.60 -2.11
CA ASN A 24 7.87 0.54 -1.61
C ASN A 24 8.18 0.42 -0.11
N ALA A 25 7.20 -0.02 0.69
CA ALA A 25 7.40 -0.24 2.12
C ALA A 25 8.46 -1.31 2.40
N VAL A 26 8.49 -2.41 1.63
CA VAL A 26 9.49 -3.48 1.78
C VAL A 26 10.86 -3.04 1.25
N CYS A 27 10.92 -2.49 0.05
CA CYS A 27 12.17 -2.10 -0.61
C CYS A 27 12.91 -0.98 0.12
N HIS A 28 12.18 -0.05 0.75
CA HIS A 28 12.75 1.11 1.43
C HIS A 28 12.71 1.00 2.96
N ARG A 29 12.38 -0.18 3.51
CA ARG A 29 12.39 -0.42 4.95
C ARG A 29 13.79 -0.17 5.52
N ASP A 30 13.88 0.56 6.63
CA ASP A 30 15.11 0.58 7.41
C ASP A 30 15.26 -0.75 8.19
N TYR A 31 16.13 -1.61 7.68
CA TYR A 31 16.39 -2.93 8.25
C TYR A 31 17.20 -2.91 9.54
N THR A 32 17.76 -1.77 9.94
CA THR A 32 18.44 -1.61 11.23
C THR A 32 17.46 -1.45 12.40
N ILE A 33 16.21 -1.09 12.09
CA ILE A 33 15.13 -0.91 13.07
C ILE A 33 14.36 -2.22 13.22
N MET A 34 14.13 -2.67 14.47
CA MET A 34 13.43 -3.93 14.75
C MET A 34 11.90 -3.88 14.56
N SER A 35 11.32 -2.69 14.34
CA SER A 35 9.89 -2.51 14.11
C SER A 35 9.45 -3.10 12.77
N GLN A 36 8.19 -3.51 12.65
CA GLN A 36 7.64 -4.15 11.45
C GLN A 36 7.02 -3.11 10.51
N ILE A 37 6.80 -3.50 9.25
CA ILE A 37 5.89 -2.78 8.36
C ILE A 37 4.46 -3.05 8.85
N GLU A 38 3.64 -2.02 8.93
CA GLU A 38 2.25 -2.12 9.37
C GLU A 38 1.31 -1.73 8.24
N ILE A 39 0.30 -2.57 8.01
CA ILE A 39 -0.83 -2.26 7.13
C ILE A 39 -2.04 -2.07 8.02
N ARG A 40 -2.58 -0.85 8.02
CA ARG A 40 -3.75 -0.49 8.82
C ARG A 40 -4.90 -0.16 7.89
N ILE A 41 -6.04 -0.79 8.12
CA ILE A 41 -7.25 -0.60 7.33
C ILE A 41 -8.31 -0.01 8.25
N TYR A 42 -8.82 1.14 7.87
CA TYR A 42 -9.92 1.85 8.52
C TYR A 42 -11.09 1.97 7.53
N ASP A 43 -12.23 2.46 8.01
CA ASP A 43 -13.45 2.56 7.21
C ASP A 43 -13.26 3.44 5.95
N ASN A 44 -12.34 4.39 5.98
CA ASN A 44 -12.13 5.38 4.92
C ASN A 44 -10.68 5.48 4.41
N GLU A 45 -9.75 4.68 4.93
CA GLU A 45 -8.34 4.75 4.53
C GLU A 45 -7.60 3.42 4.72
N LEU A 46 -6.61 3.20 3.84
CA LEU A 46 -5.60 2.16 3.98
C LEU A 46 -4.24 2.85 4.15
N ILE A 47 -3.58 2.57 5.26
CA ILE A 47 -2.25 3.11 5.59
C ILE A 47 -1.23 1.98 5.51
N VAL A 48 -0.20 2.18 4.67
CA VAL A 48 1.01 1.35 4.67
C VAL A 48 2.12 2.15 5.34
N TRP A 49 2.55 1.72 6.51
CA TRP A 49 3.60 2.36 7.30
C TRP A 49 4.83 1.47 7.39
N SER A 50 6.02 2.02 7.15
CA SER A 50 7.29 1.32 7.29
C SER A 50 8.23 2.06 8.26
N PRO A 51 9.10 1.34 8.99
CA PRO A 51 10.08 1.96 9.87
C PRO A 51 11.17 2.66 9.06
N GLY A 52 11.58 3.82 9.55
CA GLY A 52 12.59 4.67 8.93
C GLY A 52 12.04 6.05 8.60
N GLY A 53 12.63 6.70 7.60
CA GLY A 53 12.23 8.00 7.10
C GLY A 53 12.79 8.24 5.70
N LEU A 54 12.64 9.46 5.20
CA LEU A 54 13.21 9.82 3.91
C LEU A 54 14.75 9.75 3.96
N PRO A 55 15.40 9.26 2.90
CA PRO A 55 16.84 9.34 2.75
C PRO A 55 17.37 10.78 2.93
N PRO A 56 18.60 10.96 3.44
CA PRO A 56 19.20 12.28 3.58
C PRO A 56 19.17 13.07 2.27
N GLY A 57 18.69 14.31 2.33
CA GLY A 57 18.57 15.21 1.18
C GLY A 57 17.21 15.20 0.47
N LEU A 58 16.25 14.38 0.92
CA LEU A 58 14.86 14.40 0.44
C LEU A 58 13.95 15.11 1.45
N THR A 59 12.96 15.86 0.94
CA THR A 59 11.92 16.54 1.72
C THR A 59 10.53 16.15 1.22
N LEU A 60 9.52 16.30 2.09
CA LEU A 60 8.11 16.11 1.77
C LEU A 60 7.55 17.24 0.90
#